data_AF-V4QW16-F1
#
_entry.id   AF-V4QW16-F1
#
_cell.length_a   1.000
_cell.length_b   1.000
_cell.length_c   1.000
_cell.angle_alpha   90.00
_cell.angle_beta   90.00
_cell.angle_gamma   90.00
#
_symmetry.space_group_name_H-M   'P 1'
#
loop_
_entity.id
_entity.type
_entity.pdbx_description
1 polymer ?
#
loop_
_entity_poly.entity_id
_entity_poly.type
_entity_poly.pdbx_seq_one_letter_code
_entity_poly.pdbx_strand_id
1 'polypeptide(L)'
;MTAATSPEAITTEGTDASGASFSANPSVTTVATLVPGTNEAVTHDVHATTTETVAAGEHHEASEGGLPQLNTDHWAGQIVWLVFIFAVFLLLMSKVFVPRIRKVIDTRGATIAEDLANARANRDEAEAQAKQAAAETAEAHAAARKLAAEAVARSNAEVAAATAAEDEKLGKRLAEAEARIRSARDEAMGHVADIASETASLLVEKLTGKAATAAALKSALGKV
;
A
#
# COMPACT_ATOMS: atom_id res chain seq x y z
N MET A 1 -8.50 -70.07 -10.54
CA MET A 1 -7.43 -69.88 -9.54
C MET A 1 -7.30 -68.39 -9.35
N THR A 2 -7.60 -67.90 -8.12
CA THR A 2 -7.44 -66.51 -7.59
C THR A 2 -8.22 -65.39 -8.33
N ALA A 3 -9.39 -64.93 -7.85
CA ALA A 3 -9.64 -64.06 -6.68
C ALA A 3 -9.00 -62.67 -6.85
N ALA A 4 -9.61 -61.52 -6.56
CA ALA A 4 -10.96 -61.12 -6.20
C ALA A 4 -10.97 -59.56 -6.19
N THR A 5 -12.15 -59.00 -6.43
CA THR A 5 -12.65 -57.71 -5.93
C THR A 5 -12.12 -56.37 -6.48
N SER A 6 -13.12 -55.55 -6.78
CA SER A 6 -13.09 -54.18 -7.28
C SER A 6 -13.43 -53.22 -6.08
N PRO A 7 -13.78 -51.94 -6.28
CA PRO A 7 -13.02 -50.75 -5.86
C PRO A 7 -13.57 -50.04 -4.59
N GLU A 8 -12.68 -49.40 -3.83
CA GLU A 8 -12.96 -48.40 -2.78
C GLU A 8 -11.83 -47.35 -2.86
N ALA A 9 -11.94 -46.11 -2.44
CA ALA A 9 -13.02 -45.19 -2.14
C ALA A 9 -12.31 -43.83 -1.93
N ILE A 10 -13.06 -42.76 -2.15
CA ILE A 10 -12.65 -41.37 -1.97
C ILE A 10 -12.35 -41.09 -0.50
N THR A 11 -11.20 -40.51 -0.19
CA THR A 11 -11.07 -39.58 0.94
C THR A 11 -10.04 -38.50 0.63
N THR A 12 -10.61 -37.33 0.37
CA THR A 12 -10.00 -36.01 0.35
C THR A 12 -9.54 -35.65 1.77
N GLU A 13 -8.24 -35.42 1.98
CA GLU A 13 -7.77 -34.66 3.15
C GLU A 13 -7.43 -33.24 2.70
N GLY A 14 -8.39 -32.35 2.93
CA GLY A 14 -8.10 -30.95 3.17
C GLY A 14 -7.52 -30.82 4.57
N THR A 15 -6.44 -30.06 4.71
CA THR A 15 -5.95 -29.61 6.02
C THR A 15 -5.65 -28.13 5.91
N ASP A 16 -6.70 -27.34 6.09
CA ASP A 16 -6.63 -25.94 6.46
C ASP A 16 -7.08 -25.75 7.91
N ALA A 17 -6.39 -24.81 8.56
CA ALA A 17 -6.87 -23.96 9.65
C ALA A 17 -7.61 -24.60 10.84
N SER A 18 -6.90 -24.79 11.95
CA SER A 18 -7.13 -24.05 13.20
C SER A 18 -6.47 -24.79 14.38
N GLY A 19 -5.46 -24.17 14.97
CA GLY A 19 -4.74 -24.70 16.11
C GLY A 19 -3.94 -23.59 16.76
N ALA A 20 -4.64 -22.67 17.42
CA ALA A 20 -4.02 -21.63 18.23
C ALA A 20 -3.22 -22.26 19.38
N SER A 21 -1.91 -22.03 19.39
CA SER A 21 -1.08 -22.04 20.60
C SER A 21 0.15 -21.19 20.34
N PHE A 22 -0.03 -19.88 20.53
CA PHE A 22 1.07 -18.92 20.59
C PHE A 22 1.79 -19.10 21.93
N SER A 23 2.91 -19.84 21.91
CA SER A 23 3.89 -19.84 22.99
C SER A 23 4.98 -18.83 22.62
N ALA A 24 4.79 -17.59 23.09
CA ALA A 24 5.80 -16.55 23.04
C ALA A 24 6.90 -16.85 24.05
N ASN A 25 8.14 -16.90 23.59
CA ASN A 25 9.28 -16.77 24.46
C ASN A 25 10.29 -15.79 23.85
N PRO A 26 10.31 -14.52 24.27
CA PRO A 26 11.46 -13.66 24.07
C PRO A 26 12.44 -13.83 25.24
N SER A 27 13.64 -14.31 24.94
CA SER A 27 14.76 -14.34 25.88
C SER A 27 15.18 -12.91 26.24
N VAL A 28 14.58 -12.35 27.30
CA VAL A 28 14.97 -11.05 27.84
C VAL A 28 16.25 -11.23 28.67
N THR A 29 17.33 -10.63 28.18
CA THR A 29 18.57 -10.40 28.90
C THR A 29 18.30 -9.41 30.04
N THR A 30 18.28 -9.91 31.27
CA THR A 30 18.19 -9.06 32.48
C THR A 30 19.46 -8.23 32.62
N VAL A 31 19.33 -6.94 32.35
CA VAL A 31 20.34 -5.92 32.64
C VAL A 31 20.45 -5.75 34.16
N ALA A 32 21.62 -6.10 34.70
CA ALA A 32 22.01 -5.80 36.07
C ALA A 32 21.95 -4.28 36.30
N THR A 33 21.01 -3.85 37.14
CA THR A 33 20.92 -2.46 37.60
C THR A 33 21.82 -2.29 38.82
N LEU A 34 22.84 -1.46 38.67
CA LEU A 34 23.81 -1.08 39.70
C LEU A 34 23.19 0.02 40.59
N VAL A 35 23.05 -0.22 41.89
CA VAL A 35 22.83 0.82 42.92
C VAL A 35 23.91 0.65 44.00
N PRO A 36 24.57 1.73 44.47
CA PRO A 36 25.82 1.64 45.21
C PRO A 36 25.61 1.56 46.74
N GLY A 37 26.49 0.78 47.38
CA GLY A 37 27.09 1.06 48.69
C GLY A 37 26.22 0.91 49.94
N THR A 38 26.58 -0.03 50.82
CA THR A 38 27.21 0.29 52.12
C THR A 38 27.55 -0.96 52.94
N ASN A 39 28.78 -0.93 53.45
CA ASN A 39 29.36 -1.59 54.62
C ASN A 39 29.55 -3.12 54.67
N GLU A 40 30.84 -3.42 54.61
CA GLU A 40 31.55 -4.61 55.01
C GLU A 40 31.27 -5.00 56.47
N ALA A 41 31.20 -6.31 56.69
CA ALA A 41 31.64 -6.94 57.92
C ALA A 41 32.21 -8.31 57.55
N VAL A 42 33.48 -8.35 57.16
CA VAL A 42 34.25 -9.60 57.08
C VAL A 42 35.14 -9.66 58.31
N THR A 43 34.84 -10.66 59.12
CA THR A 43 35.55 -11.06 60.33
C THR A 43 36.99 -11.44 60.01
N HIS A 44 37.93 -10.81 60.71
CA HIS A 44 39.36 -11.09 60.60
C HIS A 44 39.68 -12.34 61.44
N ASP A 45 39.88 -13.48 60.77
CA ASP A 45 40.39 -14.69 61.38
C ASP A 45 41.89 -14.51 61.71
N VAL A 46 42.24 -14.78 62.96
CA VAL A 46 43.57 -14.57 63.52
C VAL A 46 44.46 -15.73 63.06
N HIS A 47 45.28 -15.51 62.02
CA HIS A 47 46.34 -16.47 61.71
C HIS A 47 47.56 -16.20 62.58
N ALA A 48 47.91 -17.23 63.33
CA ALA A 48 48.91 -17.28 64.36
C ALA A 48 50.32 -16.92 63.85
N THR A 49 51.00 -16.15 64.69
CA THR A 49 52.44 -15.99 64.78
C THR A 49 53.15 -17.35 64.75
N THR A 50 53.90 -17.62 63.67
CA THR A 50 55.01 -18.58 63.70
C THR A 50 56.28 -17.81 63.44
N THR A 51 57.02 -17.59 64.52
CA THR A 51 58.38 -17.07 64.57
C THR A 51 59.32 -18.12 63.98
N GLU A 52 59.83 -17.92 62.77
CA GLU A 52 61.08 -18.56 62.35
C GLU A 52 62.25 -17.59 62.57
N THR A 53 63.02 -17.91 63.60
CA THR A 53 64.31 -17.30 63.93
C THR A 53 65.34 -17.72 62.88
N VAL A 54 65.62 -16.86 61.91
CA VAL A 54 66.83 -17.00 61.08
C VAL A 54 67.94 -16.21 61.77
N ALA A 55 68.90 -16.95 62.33
CA ALA A 55 70.06 -16.42 63.03
C ALA A 55 70.84 -15.45 62.15
N ALA A 56 71.08 -14.25 62.69
CA ALA A 56 71.98 -13.26 62.12
C ALA A 56 73.43 -13.75 62.25
N GLY A 57 74.12 -13.86 61.12
CA GLY A 57 75.56 -13.78 61.04
C GLY A 57 75.95 -12.31 60.88
N GLU A 58 76.77 -11.81 61.81
CA GLU A 58 77.23 -10.43 61.93
C GLU A 58 78.07 -9.98 60.72
N HIS A 59 78.05 -8.67 60.40
CA HIS A 59 79.21 -7.77 60.41
C HIS A 59 78.93 -6.44 59.65
N HIS A 60 78.87 -5.35 60.44
CA HIS A 60 79.49 -4.02 60.24
C HIS A 60 78.59 -2.77 60.30
N GLU A 61 78.78 -2.13 61.46
CA GLU A 61 78.92 -0.70 61.77
C GLU A 61 77.74 0.25 61.66
N ALA A 62 77.55 0.92 62.79
CA ALA A 62 76.52 1.87 63.12
C ALA A 62 76.90 3.29 62.68
N SER A 63 75.91 4.05 62.21
CA SER A 63 75.64 5.38 62.79
C SER A 63 74.23 5.87 62.44
N GLU A 64 73.57 6.39 63.46
CA GLU A 64 72.53 7.43 63.43
C GLU A 64 71.10 7.12 62.92
N GLY A 65 70.26 6.66 63.86
CA GLY A 65 69.10 7.45 64.27
C GLY A 65 67.94 7.63 63.27
N GLY A 66 67.07 6.63 63.15
CA GLY A 66 65.75 6.75 62.54
C GLY A 66 65.09 5.39 62.40
N LEU A 67 63.75 5.32 62.40
CA LEU A 67 63.04 4.07 62.09
C LEU A 67 63.69 3.43 60.85
N PRO A 68 64.08 2.13 60.87
CA PRO A 68 64.85 1.52 59.78
C PRO A 68 64.14 1.56 58.41
N GLN A 69 62.84 1.86 58.38
CA GLN A 69 62.04 2.11 57.17
C GLN A 69 62.25 3.49 56.51
N LEU A 70 62.91 4.45 57.19
CA LEU A 70 63.14 5.82 56.71
C LEU A 70 64.60 6.09 56.33
N ASN A 71 65.46 5.07 56.24
CA ASN A 71 66.82 5.24 55.71
C ASN A 71 66.74 5.59 54.20
N THR A 72 67.19 6.80 53.86
CA THR A 72 67.07 7.41 52.53
C THR A 72 68.13 6.95 51.54
N ASP A 73 69.12 6.16 51.95
CA ASP A 73 70.28 5.79 51.11
C ASP A 73 69.89 5.04 49.82
N HIS A 74 68.78 4.30 49.83
CA HIS A 74 68.29 3.58 48.63
C HIS A 74 67.21 4.32 47.85
N TRP A 75 66.72 5.47 48.34
CA TRP A 75 65.60 6.18 47.74
C TRP A 75 65.96 6.76 46.37
N ALA A 76 67.19 7.26 46.20
CA ALA A 76 67.64 7.80 44.92
C ALA A 76 67.65 6.73 43.81
N GLY A 77 68.15 5.52 44.10
CA GLY A 77 68.15 4.40 43.16
C GLY A 77 66.74 3.94 42.80
N GLN A 78 65.86 3.85 43.81
CA GLN A 78 64.45 3.48 43.61
C GLN A 78 63.70 4.52 42.78
N ILE A 79 63.94 5.82 42.99
CA ILE A 79 63.34 6.89 42.20
C ILE A 79 63.84 6.84 40.76
N VAL A 80 65.15 6.66 40.52
CA VAL A 80 65.69 6.55 39.16
C VAL A 80 65.09 5.35 38.42
N TRP A 81 64.98 4.20 39.10
CA TRP A 81 64.34 3.02 38.52
C TRP A 81 62.84 3.22 38.26
N LEU A 82 62.11 3.82 39.21
CA LEU A 82 60.71 4.20 39.05
C LEU A 82 60.51 5.11 37.85
N VAL A 83 61.34 6.14 37.70
CA VAL A 83 61.31 7.06 36.55
C VAL A 83 61.60 6.31 35.25
N PHE A 84 62.57 5.39 35.25
CA PHE A 84 62.86 4.58 34.07
C PHE A 84 61.68 3.71 33.64
N ILE A 85 61.09 2.92 34.54
CA ILE A 85 59.92 2.09 34.22
C ILE A 85 58.70 2.95 33.88
N PHE A 86 58.52 4.08 34.56
CA PHE A 86 57.42 5.00 34.31
C PHE A 86 57.56 5.65 32.94
N ALA A 87 58.77 6.03 32.53
CA ALA A 87 59.05 6.55 31.20
C ALA A 87 58.76 5.50 30.12
N VAL A 88 59.23 4.25 30.31
CA VAL A 88 58.95 3.16 29.37
C VAL A 88 57.45 2.89 29.27
N PHE A 89 56.74 2.85 30.41
CA PHE A 89 55.29 2.68 30.45
C PHE A 89 54.55 3.83 29.77
N LEU A 90 54.95 5.09 30.02
CA LEU A 90 54.38 6.27 29.41
C LEU A 90 54.55 6.25 27.89
N LEU A 91 55.73 5.84 27.40
CA LEU A 91 55.98 5.67 25.98
C LEU A 91 55.08 4.58 25.37
N LEU A 92 54.89 3.46 26.06
CA LEU A 92 54.00 2.40 25.60
C LEU A 92 52.54 2.86 25.58
N MET A 93 52.09 3.58 26.60
CA MET A 93 50.75 4.16 26.70
C MET A 93 50.50 5.14 25.55
N SER A 94 51.42 6.07 25.35
CA SER A 94 51.36 7.10 24.30
C SER A 94 51.38 6.48 22.90
N LYS A 95 52.24 5.49 22.66
CA LYS A 95 52.46 4.96 21.31
C LYS A 95 51.51 3.84 20.89
N VAL A 96 50.93 3.10 21.84
CA VAL A 96 50.12 1.90 21.54
C VAL A 96 48.68 2.01 22.04
N PHE A 97 48.48 2.34 23.32
CA PHE A 97 47.15 2.29 23.94
C PHE A 97 46.27 3.46 23.51
N VAL A 98 46.77 4.70 23.59
CA VAL A 98 46.06 5.91 23.14
C VAL A 98 45.62 5.82 21.67
N PRO A 99 46.49 5.48 20.70
CA PRO A 99 46.06 5.38 19.30
C PRO A 99 45.08 4.23 19.06
N ARG A 100 45.16 3.12 19.81
CA ARG A 100 44.16 2.04 19.73
C ARG A 100 42.76 2.52 20.13
N ILE A 101 42.66 3.23 21.26
CA ILE A 101 41.37 3.75 21.75
C ILE A 101 40.82 4.79 20.76
N ARG A 102 41.69 5.69 20.27
CA ARG A 102 41.28 6.68 19.27
C ARG A 102 40.73 6.03 18.00
N LYS A 103 41.39 4.99 17.49
CA LYS A 103 40.92 4.24 16.32
C LYS A 103 39.51 3.68 16.53
N VAL A 104 39.21 3.12 17.71
CA VAL A 104 37.88 2.58 18.00
C VAL A 104 36.81 3.68 18.02
N ILE A 105 37.12 4.83 18.63
CA ILE A 105 36.20 5.98 18.66
C ILE A 105 35.96 6.50 17.23
N ASP A 106 37.02 6.68 16.45
CA ASP A 106 36.93 7.16 15.08
C ASP A 106 36.15 6.16 14.19
N THR A 107 36.41 4.85 14.31
CA THR A 107 35.66 3.83 13.57
C THR A 107 34.18 3.85 13.93
N ARG A 108 33.82 3.90 15.22
CA ARG A 108 32.41 3.98 15.62
C ARG A 108 31.74 5.26 15.13
N GLY A 109 32.42 6.38 15.25
CA GLY A 109 31.92 7.67 14.74
C GLY A 109 31.70 7.63 13.22
N ALA A 110 32.65 7.07 12.47
CA ALA A 110 32.53 6.91 11.03
C ALA A 110 31.37 5.99 10.64
N THR A 111 31.23 4.83 11.28
CA THR A 111 30.12 3.90 11.03
C THR A 111 28.77 4.55 11.34
N ILE A 112 28.62 5.24 12.46
CA ILE A 112 27.36 5.93 12.80
C ILE A 112 27.06 7.04 11.79
N ALA A 113 28.07 7.80 11.36
CA ALA A 113 27.89 8.85 10.37
C ALA A 113 27.48 8.28 9.00
N GLU A 114 28.09 7.16 8.60
CA GLU A 114 27.77 6.44 7.37
C GLU A 114 26.36 5.82 7.42
N ASP A 115 26.00 5.14 8.51
CA ASP A 115 24.67 4.59 8.72
C ASP A 115 23.60 5.68 8.70
N LEU A 116 23.87 6.84 9.32
CA LEU A 116 22.94 7.97 9.32
C LEU A 116 22.83 8.62 7.93
N ALA A 117 23.92 8.70 7.18
CA ALA A 117 23.92 9.19 5.80
C ALA A 117 23.12 8.25 4.89
N ASN A 118 23.35 6.94 5.00
CA ASN A 118 22.64 5.91 4.25
C ASN A 118 21.15 5.90 4.61
N ALA A 119 20.79 6.00 5.89
CA ALA A 119 19.41 6.09 6.32
C ALA A 119 18.70 7.32 5.76
N ARG A 120 19.37 8.48 5.72
CA ARG A 120 18.84 9.70 5.10
C ARG A 120 18.67 9.55 3.60
N ALA A 121 19.70 9.04 2.90
CA ALA A 121 19.64 8.80 1.46
C ALA A 121 18.49 7.85 1.09
N ASN A 122 18.35 6.73 1.81
CA ASN A 122 17.26 5.77 1.60
C ASN A 122 15.88 6.39 1.89
N ARG A 123 15.77 7.23 2.93
CA ARG A 123 14.54 7.97 3.22
C ARG A 123 14.20 8.95 2.10
N ASP A 124 15.17 9.74 1.65
CA ASP A 124 14.95 10.75 0.62
C ASP A 124 14.61 10.09 -0.73
N GLU A 125 15.25 8.97 -1.06
CA GLU A 125 14.91 8.16 -2.23
C GLU A 125 13.50 7.57 -2.12
N ALA A 126 13.14 6.99 -0.97
CA ALA A 126 11.80 6.46 -0.74
C ALA A 126 10.73 7.57 -0.82
N GLU A 127 10.99 8.76 -0.27
CA GLU A 127 10.09 9.90 -0.38
C GLU A 127 9.96 10.40 -1.83
N ALA A 128 11.06 10.40 -2.60
CA ALA A 128 11.04 10.76 -4.01
C ALA A 128 10.23 9.76 -4.83
N GLN A 129 10.46 8.46 -4.64
CA GLN A 129 9.70 7.39 -5.31
C GLN A 129 8.22 7.43 -4.91
N ALA A 130 7.90 7.65 -3.64
CA ALA A 130 6.52 7.78 -3.18
C ALA A 130 5.81 8.98 -3.82
N LYS A 131 6.50 10.12 -3.95
CA LYS A 131 5.97 11.31 -4.64
C LYS A 131 5.73 11.05 -6.12
N GLN A 132 6.65 10.37 -6.80
CA GLN A 132 6.50 9.99 -8.21
C GLN A 132 5.32 9.04 -8.41
N ALA A 133 5.24 7.96 -7.63
CA ALA A 133 4.13 7.01 -7.70
C ALA A 133 2.78 7.66 -7.41
N ALA A 134 2.72 8.58 -6.44
CA ALA A 134 1.51 9.35 -6.14
C ALA A 134 1.11 10.27 -7.31
N ALA A 135 2.08 10.93 -7.95
CA ALA A 135 1.84 11.78 -9.12
C ALA A 135 1.35 10.97 -10.32
N GLU A 136 2.00 9.85 -10.63
CA GLU A 136 1.60 8.93 -11.71
C GLU A 136 0.20 8.37 -11.49
N THR A 137 -0.13 7.99 -10.26
CA THR A 137 -1.47 7.51 -9.90
C THR A 137 -2.52 8.61 -10.07
N ALA A 138 -2.21 9.84 -9.64
CA ALA A 138 -3.11 10.98 -9.80
C ALA A 138 -3.34 11.32 -11.29
N GLU A 139 -2.28 11.29 -12.11
CA GLU A 139 -2.35 11.51 -13.55
C GLU A 139 -3.16 10.41 -14.24
N ALA A 140 -2.93 9.14 -13.92
CA ALA A 140 -3.68 8.02 -14.45
C ALA A 140 -5.18 8.12 -14.11
N HIS A 141 -5.53 8.48 -12.88
CA HIS A 141 -6.92 8.71 -12.49
C HIS A 141 -7.54 9.90 -13.23
N ALA A 142 -6.80 10.99 -13.42
CA ALA A 142 -7.26 12.15 -14.18
C ALA A 142 -7.51 11.78 -15.65
N ALA A 143 -6.58 11.04 -16.27
CA ALA A 143 -6.70 10.55 -17.63
C ALA A 143 -7.89 9.60 -17.79
N ALA A 144 -8.10 8.67 -16.84
CA ALA A 144 -9.24 7.76 -16.85
C ALA A 144 -10.58 8.50 -16.75
N ARG A 145 -10.68 9.50 -15.86
CA ARG A 145 -11.89 10.34 -15.74
C ARG A 145 -12.16 11.13 -17.01
N LYS A 146 -11.11 11.70 -17.63
CA LYS A 146 -11.21 12.41 -18.91
C LYS A 146 -11.70 11.48 -20.02
N LEU A 147 -11.09 10.30 -20.16
CA LEU A 147 -11.48 9.31 -21.15
C LEU A 147 -12.94 8.84 -20.94
N ALA A 148 -13.36 8.61 -19.69
CA ALA A 148 -14.74 8.24 -19.38
C ALA A 148 -15.72 9.36 -19.78
N ALA A 149 -15.40 10.62 -19.46
CA ALA A 149 -16.22 11.77 -19.85
C ALA A 149 -16.31 11.91 -21.38
N GLU A 150 -15.19 11.76 -22.08
CA GLU A 150 -15.14 11.79 -23.56
C GLU A 150 -15.93 10.64 -24.19
N ALA A 151 -15.86 9.44 -23.62
CA ALA A 151 -16.61 8.28 -24.10
C ALA A 151 -18.11 8.47 -23.92
N VAL A 152 -18.56 8.99 -22.77
CA VAL A 152 -19.97 9.32 -22.53
C VAL A 152 -20.44 10.43 -23.48
N ALA A 153 -19.64 11.49 -23.66
CA ALA A 153 -19.97 12.56 -24.60
C ALA A 153 -20.10 12.06 -26.04
N ARG A 154 -19.18 11.20 -26.49
CA ARG A 154 -19.23 10.58 -27.82
C ARG A 154 -20.45 9.68 -27.96
N SER A 155 -20.72 8.81 -26.98
CA SER A 155 -21.89 7.93 -27.00
C SER A 155 -23.19 8.73 -27.06
N ASN A 156 -23.32 9.80 -26.27
CA ASN A 156 -24.49 10.67 -26.31
C ASN A 156 -24.67 11.37 -27.67
N ALA A 157 -23.56 11.79 -28.30
CA ALA A 157 -23.60 12.39 -29.63
C ALA A 157 -24.04 11.38 -30.70
N GLU A 158 -23.54 10.14 -30.64
CA GLU A 158 -23.94 9.06 -31.54
C GLU A 158 -25.41 8.68 -31.36
N VAL A 159 -25.89 8.57 -30.11
CA VAL A 159 -27.30 8.31 -29.80
C VAL A 159 -28.16 9.45 -30.34
N ALA A 160 -27.81 10.71 -30.10
CA ALA A 160 -28.57 11.85 -30.61
C ALA A 160 -28.64 11.86 -32.15
N ALA A 161 -27.53 11.55 -32.83
CA ALA A 161 -27.50 11.43 -34.29
C ALA A 161 -28.36 10.28 -34.80
N ALA A 162 -28.32 9.12 -34.13
CA ALA A 162 -29.13 7.96 -34.48
C ALA A 162 -30.63 8.24 -34.27
N THR A 163 -31.00 8.85 -33.13
CA THR A 163 -32.38 9.27 -32.86
C THR A 163 -32.88 10.25 -33.90
N ALA A 164 -32.10 11.28 -34.25
CA ALA A 164 -32.48 12.25 -35.28
C ALA A 164 -32.69 11.57 -36.66
N ALA A 165 -31.83 10.63 -37.03
CA ALA A 165 -31.96 9.89 -38.28
C ALA A 165 -33.20 8.97 -38.29
N GLU A 166 -33.52 8.32 -37.18
CA GLU A 166 -34.74 7.51 -37.06
C GLU A 166 -36.00 8.37 -37.03
N ASP A 167 -35.99 9.51 -36.35
CA ASP A 167 -37.10 10.46 -36.34
C ASP A 167 -37.40 10.98 -37.76
N GLU A 168 -36.38 11.25 -38.57
CA GLU A 168 -36.56 11.62 -39.98
C GLU A 168 -37.21 10.49 -40.80
N LYS A 169 -36.77 9.25 -40.61
CA LYS A 169 -37.37 8.08 -41.29
C LYS A 169 -38.82 7.86 -40.86
N LEU A 170 -39.10 7.98 -39.56
CA LEU A 170 -40.45 7.86 -39.00
C LEU A 170 -41.36 8.97 -39.54
N GLY A 171 -40.87 10.22 -39.59
CA GLY A 171 -41.60 11.35 -40.17
C GLY A 171 -41.97 11.12 -41.65
N LYS A 172 -41.04 10.59 -42.46
CA LYS A 172 -41.31 10.23 -43.86
C LYS A 172 -42.38 9.14 -43.98
N ARG A 173 -42.28 8.07 -43.18
CA ARG A 173 -43.26 6.97 -43.16
C ARG A 173 -44.64 7.45 -42.70
N LEU A 174 -44.69 8.35 -41.72
CA LEU A 174 -45.94 8.93 -41.24
C LEU A 174 -46.60 9.78 -42.33
N ALA A 175 -45.84 10.65 -43.01
CA ALA A 175 -46.35 11.45 -44.11
C ALA A 175 -46.86 10.59 -45.29
N GLU A 176 -46.16 9.51 -45.62
CA GLU A 176 -46.57 8.55 -46.64
C GLU A 176 -47.87 7.82 -46.23
N ALA A 177 -47.96 7.37 -44.98
CA ALA A 177 -49.17 6.74 -44.44
C ALA A 177 -50.36 7.70 -44.44
N GLU A 178 -50.17 8.95 -44.02
CA GLU A 178 -51.21 9.98 -44.05
C GLU A 178 -51.68 10.29 -45.48
N ALA A 179 -50.78 10.30 -46.46
CA ALA A 179 -51.15 10.46 -47.87
C ALA A 179 -51.99 9.28 -48.38
N ARG A 180 -51.60 8.03 -48.04
CA ARG A 180 -52.37 6.83 -48.38
C ARG A 180 -53.76 6.83 -47.74
N ILE A 181 -53.86 7.19 -46.46
CA ILE A 181 -55.14 7.27 -45.75
C ILE A 181 -56.05 8.33 -46.39
N ARG A 182 -55.50 9.50 -46.75
CA ARG A 182 -56.27 10.54 -47.47
C ARG A 182 -56.77 10.03 -48.81
N SER A 183 -55.90 9.41 -49.61
CA SER A 183 -56.30 8.83 -50.89
C SER A 183 -57.41 7.78 -50.74
N ALA A 184 -57.26 6.84 -49.80
CA ALA A 184 -58.26 5.80 -49.55
C ALA A 184 -59.59 6.38 -49.05
N ARG A 185 -59.53 7.45 -48.24
CA ARG A 185 -60.72 8.19 -47.79
C ARG A 185 -61.43 8.84 -48.97
N ASP A 186 -60.69 9.53 -49.85
CA ASP A 186 -61.27 10.25 -50.98
C ASP A 186 -61.89 9.26 -52.00
N GLU A 187 -61.23 8.12 -52.23
CA GLU A 187 -61.77 7.00 -53.03
C GLU A 187 -63.06 6.42 -52.41
N ALA A 188 -63.05 6.14 -51.10
CA ALA A 188 -64.24 5.65 -50.40
C ALA A 188 -65.40 6.66 -50.44
N MET A 189 -65.11 7.96 -50.30
CA MET A 189 -66.14 9.02 -50.42
C MET A 189 -66.69 9.12 -51.85
N GLY A 190 -65.87 8.88 -52.87
CA GLY A 190 -66.33 8.74 -54.25
C GLY A 190 -67.31 7.58 -54.42
N HIS A 191 -66.97 6.40 -53.91
CA HIS A 191 -67.86 5.24 -53.94
C HIS A 191 -69.19 5.48 -53.18
N VAL A 192 -69.15 6.20 -52.06
CA VAL A 192 -70.38 6.59 -51.32
C VAL A 192 -71.27 7.49 -52.18
N ALA A 193 -70.69 8.46 -52.91
CA ALA A 193 -71.46 9.33 -53.81
C ALA A 193 -72.12 8.54 -54.95
N ASP A 194 -71.40 7.57 -55.54
CA ASP A 194 -71.92 6.70 -56.58
C ASP A 194 -73.08 5.83 -56.06
N ILE A 195 -72.89 5.14 -54.92
CA ILE A 195 -73.93 4.31 -54.28
C ILE A 195 -75.15 5.16 -53.89
N ALA A 196 -74.93 6.37 -53.36
CA ALA A 196 -76.01 7.28 -53.01
C ALA A 196 -76.82 7.70 -54.25
N SER A 197 -76.15 7.99 -55.36
CA SER A 197 -76.82 8.35 -56.62
C SER A 197 -77.64 7.19 -57.21
N GLU A 198 -77.09 5.97 -57.18
CA GLU A 198 -77.76 4.76 -57.65
C GLU A 198 -78.98 4.45 -56.78
N THR A 199 -78.81 4.50 -55.45
CA THR A 199 -79.90 4.27 -54.49
C THR A 199 -81.00 5.32 -54.64
N ALA A 200 -80.65 6.61 -54.81
CA ALA A 200 -81.63 7.67 -55.04
C ALA A 200 -82.39 7.48 -56.36
N SER A 201 -81.73 7.05 -57.43
CA SER A 201 -82.38 6.74 -58.71
C SER A 201 -83.40 5.61 -58.58
N LEU A 202 -83.00 4.51 -57.93
CA LEU A 202 -83.88 3.37 -57.66
C LEU A 202 -85.09 3.78 -56.81
N LEU A 203 -84.88 4.64 -55.80
CA LEU A 203 -85.96 5.12 -54.93
C LEU A 203 -86.97 5.98 -55.70
N VAL A 204 -86.51 6.89 -56.55
CA VAL A 204 -87.38 7.75 -57.38
C VAL A 204 -88.17 6.92 -58.39
N GLU A 205 -87.54 5.92 -59.02
CA GLU A 205 -88.23 5.01 -59.93
C GLU A 205 -89.35 4.24 -59.22
N LYS A 206 -89.10 3.75 -58.00
CA LYS A 206 -90.12 3.05 -57.19
C LYS A 206 -91.26 3.96 -56.74
N LEU A 207 -90.99 5.24 -56.46
CA LEU A 207 -91.99 6.21 -55.99
C LEU A 207 -92.83 6.83 -57.11
N THR A 208 -92.25 7.07 -58.28
CA THR A 208 -92.90 7.81 -59.38
C THR A 208 -93.29 6.94 -60.58
N GLY A 209 -92.82 5.68 -60.63
CA GLY A 209 -93.08 4.75 -61.72
C GLY A 209 -92.38 5.08 -63.04
N LYS A 210 -91.51 6.09 -63.07
CA LYS A 210 -90.66 6.47 -64.21
C LYS A 210 -89.22 6.66 -63.75
N ALA A 211 -88.27 6.17 -64.55
CA ALA A 211 -86.85 6.39 -64.30
C ALA A 211 -86.50 7.88 -64.39
N ALA A 212 -85.82 8.41 -63.36
CA ALA A 212 -85.35 9.77 -63.37
C ALA A 212 -84.12 9.92 -64.27
N THR A 213 -84.02 11.04 -64.99
CA THR A 213 -82.91 11.27 -65.93
C THR A 213 -81.63 11.61 -65.17
N ALA A 214 -80.49 11.05 -65.59
CA ALA A 214 -79.20 11.23 -64.94
C ALA A 214 -78.78 12.71 -64.77
N ALA A 215 -79.21 13.58 -65.69
CA ALA A 215 -78.97 15.03 -65.63
C ALA A 215 -79.71 15.71 -64.46
N ALA A 216 -80.94 15.29 -64.15
CA ALA A 216 -81.72 15.86 -63.06
C ALA A 216 -81.19 15.42 -61.68
N LEU A 217 -80.77 14.16 -61.53
CA LEU A 217 -80.16 13.67 -60.28
C LEU A 217 -78.83 14.38 -59.99
N LYS A 218 -77.96 14.51 -61.00
CA LYS A 218 -76.65 15.16 -60.82
C LYS A 218 -76.79 16.65 -60.44
N SER A 219 -77.77 17.35 -61.02
CA SER A 219 -78.06 18.74 -60.65
C SER A 219 -78.63 18.90 -59.23
N ALA A 220 -79.33 17.89 -58.71
CA ALA A 220 -79.89 17.91 -57.36
C ALA A 220 -78.84 17.54 -56.29
N LEU A 221 -77.96 16.58 -56.59
CA LEU A 221 -76.92 16.11 -55.67
C LEU A 221 -75.81 17.14 -55.43
N GLY A 222 -75.46 17.95 -56.44
CA GLY A 222 -74.43 18.99 -56.33
C GLY A 222 -74.92 20.32 -55.72
N LYS A 223 -76.19 20.42 -55.31
CA LYS A 223 -76.75 21.58 -54.60
C LYS A 223 -76.73 21.43 -53.07
N VAL A 224 -76.30 20.29 -52.57
CA VAL A 224 -76.09 19.97 -51.15
C VAL A 224 -74.60 19.99 -50.87
#